data_AF-A0A7Y5L9U0-F1
#
_entry.id   AF-A0A7Y5L9U0-F1
#
_cell.length_a   1.000
_cell.length_b   1.000
_cell.length_c   1.000
_cell.angle_alpha   90.00
_cell.angle_beta   90.00
_cell.angle_gamma   90.00
#
_symmetry.space_group_name_H-M   'P 1'
#
loop_
_entity.id
_entity.type
_entity.pdbx_description
1 polymer ?
#
loop_
_entity_poly.entity_id
_entity_poly.type
_entity_poly.pdbx_seq_one_letter_code
_entity_poly.pdbx_strand_id
1 'polypeptide(L)'
;MPNPEHNAVENVNGTLAEISRDDREVLIEVKAALPVTGVSETSARSFLICVVSLAAVFVFFVLEQRLWATLGLGVMALLGYVLPSWRSATPVAQVLFAYCGLSYAINNEYFAVAYPYSNIFILTGLLGLFFLSGKQWSQLYFAPGKTKNWTRPAAIIGIALSALILAIYFWRPELVGKNPTPRQWPLDVLIVVALGYATFSTLMEETIFRSMILSFARTQLKPGLAVATQAFVFAAMHYHFGFPAQAFGSLLAFLWGLAAGLIVVKSESIYPAYVLHFVLVLALFIVLAFVS
;
A
#
# COMPACT_ATOMS: atom_id res chain seq x y z
N MET A 1 37.01 10.18 55.43
CA MET A 1 36.64 9.00 54.61
C MET A 1 36.22 9.53 53.24
N PRO A 2 36.81 9.08 52.11
CA PRO A 2 36.43 9.59 50.80
C PRO A 2 35.09 8.99 50.34
N ASN A 3 34.33 9.78 49.60
CA ASN A 3 32.98 9.51 49.13
C ASN A 3 32.97 8.45 48.00
N PRO A 4 32.24 7.32 48.11
CA PRO A 4 32.27 6.23 47.12
C PRO A 4 31.59 6.56 45.78
N GLU A 5 30.89 7.69 45.65
CA GLU A 5 30.17 8.04 44.41
C GLU A 5 31.06 8.63 43.30
N HIS A 6 32.31 9.00 43.61
CA HIS A 6 33.19 9.63 42.61
C HIS A 6 33.90 8.63 41.68
N ASN A 7 33.91 7.33 42.01
CA ASN A 7 34.61 6.29 41.24
C ASN A 7 33.73 5.56 40.20
N ALA A 8 32.43 5.85 40.14
CA ALA A 8 31.52 5.18 39.20
C ALA A 8 31.41 5.91 37.84
N VAL A 9 31.77 7.20 37.77
CA VAL A 9 31.59 8.01 36.55
C VAL A 9 32.81 7.93 35.61
N GLU A 10 34.02 7.71 36.13
CA GLU A 10 35.21 7.51 35.28
C GLU A 10 35.22 6.16 34.57
N ASN A 11 34.51 5.14 35.09
CA ASN A 11 34.52 3.80 34.52
C ASN A 11 33.46 3.56 33.43
N VAL A 12 32.61 4.55 33.12
CA VAL A 12 31.63 4.47 32.00
C VAL A 12 32.18 5.15 30.74
N ASN A 13 33.05 6.16 30.89
CA ASN A 13 33.69 6.83 29.77
C ASN A 13 34.85 6.01 29.14
N GLY A 14 35.43 5.07 29.89
CA GLY A 14 36.43 4.13 29.36
C GLY A 14 35.84 3.05 28.44
N THR A 15 34.60 2.61 28.69
CA THR A 15 33.98 1.47 28.00
C THR A 15 33.37 1.81 26.64
N LEU A 16 33.19 3.10 26.32
CA LEU A 16 32.68 3.55 25.02
C LEU A 16 33.79 3.86 24.00
N ALA A 17 35.05 3.87 24.43
CA ALA A 17 36.19 4.16 23.56
C ALA A 17 36.72 2.92 22.80
N GLU A 18 36.33 1.71 23.20
CA GLU A 18 36.81 0.44 22.62
C GLU A 18 35.74 -0.34 21.83
N ILE A 19 34.70 0.32 21.32
CA ILE A 19 33.84 -0.33 20.32
C ILE A 19 34.63 -0.35 19.01
N SER A 20 35.06 -1.55 18.63
CA SER A 20 35.84 -1.81 17.42
C SER A 20 35.13 -1.23 16.19
N ARG A 21 35.91 -0.90 15.15
CA ARG A 21 35.36 -0.30 13.93
C ARG A 21 34.31 -1.22 13.27
N ASP A 22 34.47 -2.54 13.41
CA ASP A 22 33.53 -3.57 12.96
C ASP A 22 32.22 -3.55 13.76
N ASP A 23 32.28 -3.40 15.08
CA ASP A 23 31.07 -3.33 15.92
C ASP A 23 30.24 -2.06 15.64
N ARG A 24 30.88 -0.97 15.19
CA ARG A 24 30.16 0.22 14.71
C ARG A 24 29.45 -0.02 13.38
N GLU A 25 30.06 -0.74 12.45
CA GLU A 25 29.41 -1.12 11.19
C GLU A 25 28.24 -2.07 11.44
N VAL A 26 28.40 -3.05 12.34
CA VAL A 26 27.31 -3.92 12.79
C VAL A 26 26.21 -3.11 13.48
N LEU A 27 26.52 -2.14 14.33
CA LEU A 27 25.52 -1.25 14.94
C LEU A 27 24.81 -0.34 13.94
N ILE A 28 25.49 0.07 12.87
CA ILE A 28 24.91 0.84 11.75
C ILE A 28 23.99 -0.05 10.90
N GLU A 29 24.41 -1.28 10.58
CA GLU A 29 23.57 -2.27 9.90
C GLU A 29 22.36 -2.67 10.74
N VAL A 30 22.53 -2.89 12.05
CA VAL A 30 21.44 -3.20 12.97
C VAL A 30 20.49 -2.00 13.09
N LYS A 31 20.97 -0.76 13.14
CA LYS A 31 20.10 0.44 13.09
C LYS A 31 19.41 0.63 11.74
N ALA A 32 20.04 0.23 10.63
CA ALA A 32 19.43 0.24 9.29
C ALA A 32 18.40 -0.89 9.11
N ALA A 33 18.53 -1.98 9.86
CA ALA A 33 17.60 -3.11 9.89
C ALA A 33 16.44 -2.93 10.90
N LEU A 34 16.51 -1.94 11.79
CA LEU A 34 15.38 -1.62 12.66
C LEU A 34 14.26 -0.98 11.82
N PRO A 35 13.00 -1.45 11.98
CA PRO A 35 11.86 -0.83 11.31
C PRO A 35 11.82 0.66 11.67
N VAL A 36 11.32 1.49 10.76
CA VAL A 36 11.20 2.96 10.93
C VAL A 36 10.48 3.27 12.25
N THR A 37 11.24 3.42 13.33
CA THR A 37 10.76 3.70 14.69
C THR A 37 10.71 5.21 14.97
N GLY A 38 11.16 6.04 14.03
CA GLY A 38 10.92 7.48 14.07
C GLY A 38 9.48 7.78 13.68
N VAL A 39 8.57 7.90 14.66
CA VAL A 39 7.28 8.55 14.43
C VAL A 39 7.56 10.03 14.22
N SER A 40 7.75 10.47 12.97
CA SER A 40 7.83 11.89 12.68
C SER A 40 6.50 12.53 13.04
N GLU A 41 6.50 13.60 13.84
CA GLU A 41 5.31 14.42 13.97
C GLU A 41 4.90 14.89 12.58
N THR A 42 3.66 14.61 12.17
CA THR A 42 3.16 15.08 10.88
C THR A 42 3.18 16.60 10.87
N SER A 43 4.08 17.20 10.09
CA SER A 43 4.10 18.65 9.93
C SER A 43 2.84 19.12 9.18
N ALA A 44 2.38 20.35 9.44
CA ALA A 44 1.26 20.93 8.71
C ALA A 44 1.49 20.94 7.18
N ARG A 45 2.74 21.08 6.75
CA ARG A 45 3.14 21.03 5.33
C ARG A 45 2.99 19.62 4.75
N SER A 46 3.46 18.60 5.46
CA SER A 46 3.31 17.18 5.07
C SER A 46 1.84 16.80 4.96
N PHE A 47 1.03 17.25 5.91
CA PHE A 47 -0.42 17.05 5.87
C PHE A 47 -1.04 17.73 4.64
N LEU A 48 -0.74 19.02 4.41
CA LEU A 48 -1.26 19.76 3.26
C LEU A 48 -0.89 19.10 1.93
N ILE A 49 0.39 18.75 1.74
CA ILE A 49 0.85 18.11 0.50
C ILE A 49 0.17 16.76 0.29
N CYS A 50 -0.01 15.98 1.36
CA CYS A 50 -0.78 14.75 1.30
C CYS A 50 -2.21 14.99 0.84
N VAL A 51 -2.92 15.95 1.44
CA VAL A 51 -4.31 16.28 1.08
C VAL A 51 -4.42 16.69 -0.39
N VAL A 52 -3.55 17.58 -0.87
CA VAL A 52 -3.56 18.00 -2.28
C VAL A 52 -3.23 16.84 -3.22
N SER A 53 -2.30 15.96 -2.84
CA SER A 53 -1.97 14.77 -3.63
C SER A 53 -3.14 13.80 -3.70
N LEU A 54 -3.85 13.59 -2.59
CA LEU A 54 -5.06 12.75 -2.55
C LEU A 54 -6.20 13.37 -3.37
N ALA A 55 -6.36 14.69 -3.34
CA ALA A 55 -7.32 15.38 -4.21
C ALA A 55 -6.98 15.14 -5.69
N ALA A 56 -5.70 15.19 -6.08
CA ALA A 56 -5.29 14.88 -7.45
C ALA A 56 -5.58 13.41 -7.82
N VAL A 57 -5.36 12.45 -6.91
CA VAL A 57 -5.73 11.04 -7.11
C VAL A 57 -7.25 10.88 -7.32
N PHE A 58 -8.06 11.60 -6.54
CA PHE A 58 -9.51 11.62 -6.72
C PHE A 58 -9.89 12.18 -8.10
N VAL A 59 -9.30 13.31 -8.49
CA VAL A 59 -9.49 13.92 -9.81
C VAL A 59 -9.08 12.96 -10.93
N PHE A 60 -8.02 12.17 -10.73
CA PHE A 60 -7.53 11.17 -11.68
C PHE A 60 -8.51 10.01 -11.87
N PHE A 61 -8.89 9.34 -10.78
CA PHE A 61 -9.64 8.08 -10.85
C PHE A 61 -11.16 8.26 -10.81
N VAL A 62 -11.67 9.30 -10.16
CA VAL A 62 -13.12 9.50 -9.98
C VAL A 62 -13.66 10.46 -11.03
N LEU A 63 -13.00 11.62 -11.22
CA LEU A 63 -13.42 12.62 -12.21
C LEU A 63 -12.83 12.41 -13.61
N GLU A 64 -11.99 11.38 -13.77
CA GLU A 64 -11.35 10.98 -15.02
C GLU A 64 -10.51 12.07 -15.72
N GLN A 65 -10.11 13.11 -14.99
CA GLN A 65 -9.25 14.18 -15.50
C GLN A 65 -7.77 13.75 -15.41
N ARG A 66 -7.44 12.62 -16.04
CA ARG A 66 -6.18 11.87 -15.85
C ARG A 66 -4.93 12.71 -16.15
N LEU A 67 -4.93 13.45 -17.27
CA LEU A 67 -3.79 14.28 -17.68
C LEU A 67 -3.52 15.40 -16.66
N TRP A 68 -4.55 16.18 -16.32
CA TRP A 68 -4.43 17.32 -15.41
C TRP A 68 -4.04 16.90 -13.99
N ALA A 69 -4.62 15.82 -13.49
CA ALA A 69 -4.23 15.25 -12.19
C ALA A 69 -2.76 14.79 -12.19
N THR A 70 -2.30 14.14 -13.26
CA THR A 70 -0.91 13.70 -13.41
C THR A 70 0.04 14.89 -13.45
N LEU A 71 -0.27 15.92 -14.23
CA LEU A 71 0.53 17.15 -14.29
C LEU A 71 0.58 17.85 -12.92
N GLY A 72 -0.55 17.94 -12.21
CA GLY A 72 -0.61 18.50 -10.87
C GLY A 72 0.28 17.75 -9.87
N LEU A 73 0.20 16.41 -9.85
CA LEU A 73 1.09 15.57 -9.04
C LEU A 73 2.57 15.76 -9.42
N GLY A 74 2.86 15.90 -10.72
CA GLY A 74 4.21 16.17 -11.23
C GLY A 74 4.76 17.49 -10.73
N VAL A 75 3.96 18.56 -10.77
CA VAL A 75 4.34 19.87 -10.20
C VAL A 75 4.62 19.74 -8.71
N MET A 76 3.78 19.04 -7.95
CA MET A 76 4.01 18.82 -6.52
C MET A 76 5.29 18.03 -6.24
N ALA A 77 5.57 17.00 -7.03
CA ALA A 77 6.80 16.22 -6.94
C ALA A 77 8.04 17.09 -7.25
N LEU A 78 7.96 17.94 -8.29
CA LEU A 78 9.03 18.86 -8.70
C LEU A 78 9.31 19.94 -7.64
N LEU A 79 8.27 20.48 -7.00
CA LEU A 79 8.43 21.46 -5.92
C LEU A 79 9.31 20.94 -4.77
N GLY A 80 9.31 19.62 -4.52
CA GLY A 80 10.20 19.00 -3.53
C GLY A 80 11.69 19.07 -3.87
N TYR A 81 12.02 19.20 -5.16
CA TYR A 81 13.40 19.39 -5.63
C TYR A 81 13.80 20.87 -5.64
N VAL A 82 12.87 21.76 -5.99
CA VAL A 82 13.13 23.20 -6.10
C VAL A 82 13.12 23.88 -4.72
N LEU A 83 12.24 23.44 -3.82
CA LEU A 83 12.07 24.02 -2.48
C LEU A 83 12.58 23.02 -1.43
N PRO A 84 13.80 23.19 -0.88
CA PRO A 84 14.38 22.26 0.09
C PRO A 84 13.49 22.04 1.32
N SER A 85 12.74 23.08 1.72
CA SER A 85 11.79 23.04 2.83
C SER A 85 10.56 22.15 2.60
N TRP A 86 10.35 21.67 1.36
CA TRP A 86 9.27 20.77 0.94
C TRP A 86 9.78 19.35 0.66
N ARG A 87 11.10 19.13 0.61
CA ARG A 87 11.70 17.84 0.28
C ARG A 87 11.24 16.71 1.20
N SER A 88 11.12 17.00 2.49
CA SER A 88 10.63 16.04 3.50
C SER A 88 9.13 15.74 3.40
N ALA A 89 8.39 16.46 2.57
CA ALA A 89 6.92 16.38 2.46
C ALA A 89 6.41 15.91 1.08
N THR A 90 7.31 15.58 0.14
CA THR A 90 6.97 15.22 -1.26
C THR A 90 7.08 13.74 -1.65
N PRO A 91 7.75 12.83 -0.90
CA PRO A 91 7.68 11.40 -1.15
C PRO A 91 6.29 10.79 -1.47
N VAL A 92 5.21 11.23 -0.79
CA VAL A 92 3.84 10.80 -1.14
C VAL A 92 3.42 11.29 -2.53
N ALA A 93 3.64 12.58 -2.83
CA ALA A 93 3.35 13.13 -4.14
C ALA A 93 4.17 12.45 -5.26
N GLN A 94 5.43 12.09 -4.99
CA GLN A 94 6.31 11.41 -5.94
C GLN A 94 5.81 10.01 -6.30
N VAL A 95 5.46 9.18 -5.30
CA VAL A 95 4.96 7.83 -5.58
C VAL A 95 3.59 7.87 -6.26
N LEU A 96 2.73 8.83 -5.91
CA LEU A 96 1.43 9.00 -6.55
C LEU A 96 1.55 9.55 -7.97
N PHE A 97 2.47 10.49 -8.21
CA PHE A 97 2.81 10.96 -9.55
C PHE A 97 3.28 9.81 -10.43
N ALA A 98 4.20 8.98 -9.93
CA ALA A 98 4.68 7.81 -10.64
C ALA A 98 3.55 6.82 -10.95
N TYR A 99 2.71 6.52 -9.95
CA TYR A 99 1.59 5.61 -10.10
C TYR A 99 0.55 6.10 -11.12
N CYS A 100 0.07 7.34 -10.98
CA CYS A 100 -0.88 7.94 -11.89
C CYS A 100 -0.29 8.17 -13.29
N GLY A 101 0.98 8.57 -13.38
CA GLY A 101 1.68 8.79 -14.65
C GLY A 101 1.88 7.49 -15.43
N LEU A 102 2.30 6.41 -14.77
CA LEU A 102 2.39 5.08 -15.37
C LEU A 102 0.99 4.59 -15.79
N SER A 103 0.00 4.71 -14.90
CA SER A 103 -1.39 4.34 -15.21
C SER A 103 -1.93 5.11 -16.41
N TYR A 104 -1.68 6.42 -16.51
CA TYR A 104 -2.07 7.23 -17.65
C TYR A 104 -1.36 6.80 -18.93
N ALA A 105 -0.05 6.57 -18.88
CA ALA A 105 0.74 6.17 -20.04
C ALA A 105 0.35 4.79 -20.58
N ILE A 106 0.07 3.83 -19.69
CA ILE A 106 -0.25 2.44 -20.05
C ILE A 106 -1.73 2.26 -20.44
N ASN A 107 -2.63 3.02 -19.83
CA ASN A 107 -4.08 2.88 -20.03
C ASN A 107 -4.64 3.95 -20.98
N ASN A 108 -3.79 4.61 -21.76
CA ASN A 108 -4.24 5.52 -22.82
C ASN A 108 -4.74 4.73 -24.04
N GLU A 109 -5.34 5.45 -24.99
CA GLU A 109 -5.91 4.88 -26.22
C GLU A 109 -4.89 4.13 -27.09
N TYR A 110 -3.59 4.42 -26.95
CA TYR A 110 -2.54 3.81 -27.76
C TYR A 110 -2.15 2.41 -27.29
N PHE A 111 -2.03 2.20 -25.98
CA PHE A 111 -1.64 0.90 -25.42
C PHE A 111 -2.85 0.07 -24.97
N ALA A 112 -3.92 0.74 -24.49
CA ALA A 112 -5.21 0.14 -24.12
C ALA A 112 -5.11 -1.13 -23.25
N VAL A 113 -4.09 -1.24 -22.40
CA VAL A 113 -3.94 -2.41 -21.52
C VAL A 113 -4.98 -2.32 -20.42
N ALA A 114 -5.92 -3.27 -20.40
CA ALA A 114 -7.00 -3.26 -19.41
C ALA A 114 -6.49 -3.59 -18.00
N TYR A 115 -7.14 -3.01 -17.00
CA TYR A 115 -7.07 -3.48 -15.62
C TYR A 115 -7.59 -4.94 -15.52
N PRO A 116 -6.98 -5.84 -14.71
CA PRO A 116 -5.83 -5.60 -13.82
C PRO A 116 -4.45 -5.82 -14.48
N TYR A 117 -4.38 -6.20 -15.76
CA TYR A 117 -3.11 -6.51 -16.44
C TYR A 117 -2.15 -5.33 -16.48
N SER A 118 -2.68 -4.11 -16.54
CA SER A 118 -1.91 -2.87 -16.43
C SER A 118 -1.05 -2.80 -15.17
N ASN A 119 -1.44 -3.49 -14.08
CA ASN A 119 -0.71 -3.46 -12.81
C ASN A 119 0.68 -4.12 -12.90
N ILE A 120 0.93 -5.02 -13.87
CA ILE A 120 2.27 -5.58 -14.09
C ILE A 120 3.24 -4.45 -14.42
N PHE A 121 2.90 -3.69 -15.46
CA PHE A 121 3.73 -2.61 -15.96
C PHE A 121 3.86 -1.47 -14.95
N ILE A 122 2.74 -1.14 -14.27
CA ILE A 122 2.75 -0.14 -13.20
C ILE A 122 3.67 -0.57 -12.06
N LEU A 123 3.56 -1.81 -11.57
CA LEU A 123 4.42 -2.31 -10.49
C LEU A 123 5.89 -2.33 -10.91
N THR A 124 6.21 -2.83 -12.10
CA THR A 124 7.58 -2.84 -12.61
C THR A 124 8.15 -1.43 -12.68
N GLY A 125 7.39 -0.46 -13.18
CA GLY A 125 7.80 0.94 -13.23
C GLY A 125 8.01 1.54 -11.84
N LEU A 126 7.10 1.27 -10.89
CA LEU A 126 7.24 1.72 -9.51
C LEU A 126 8.45 1.10 -8.81
N LEU A 127 8.74 -0.18 -9.03
CA LEU A 127 9.93 -0.85 -8.48
C LEU A 127 11.21 -0.23 -9.05
N GLY A 128 11.25 0.01 -10.36
CA GLY A 128 12.36 0.72 -10.99
C GLY A 128 12.61 2.09 -10.34
N LEU A 129 11.56 2.90 -10.18
CA LEU A 129 11.66 4.21 -9.54
C LEU A 129 12.07 4.14 -8.07
N PHE A 130 11.56 3.13 -7.34
CA PHE A 130 11.92 2.90 -5.95
C PHE A 130 13.43 2.67 -5.80
N PHE A 131 14.01 1.78 -6.61
CA PHE A 131 15.45 1.48 -6.55
C PHE A 131 16.30 2.64 -7.08
N LEU A 132 15.85 3.34 -8.12
CA LEU A 132 16.55 4.54 -8.63
C LEU A 132 16.59 5.68 -7.60
N SER A 133 15.64 5.73 -6.67
CA SER A 133 15.66 6.69 -5.55
C SER A 133 16.66 6.34 -4.43
N GLY A 134 17.39 5.23 -4.56
CA GLY A 134 18.35 4.75 -3.57
C GLY A 134 17.73 4.09 -2.34
N LYS A 135 16.43 3.78 -2.38
CA LYS A 135 15.73 3.10 -1.28
C LYS A 135 16.08 1.61 -1.24
N GLN A 136 16.09 1.07 -0.03
CA GLN A 136 16.45 -0.33 0.24
C GLN A 136 15.19 -1.21 0.33
N TRP A 137 15.34 -2.49 -0.03
CA TRP A 137 14.28 -3.50 0.07
C TRP A 137 13.70 -3.64 1.48
N SER A 138 14.50 -3.43 2.53
CA SER A 138 14.08 -3.49 3.94
C SER A 138 13.01 -2.46 4.32
N GLN A 139 12.85 -1.40 3.52
CA GLN A 139 11.82 -0.38 3.72
C GLN A 139 10.45 -0.81 3.15
N LEU A 140 10.42 -1.88 2.35
CA LEU A 140 9.20 -2.52 1.87
C LEU A 140 8.76 -3.60 2.86
N TYR A 141 7.47 -3.81 2.98
CA TYR A 141 6.87 -4.76 3.92
C TYR A 141 6.97 -6.23 3.45
N PHE A 142 8.03 -6.59 2.72
CA PHE A 142 8.27 -7.97 2.25
C PHE A 142 8.94 -8.88 3.29
N ALA A 143 9.45 -8.29 4.37
CA ALA A 143 9.99 -9.05 5.49
C ALA A 143 8.88 -9.92 6.13
N PRO A 144 9.25 -11.07 6.73
CA PRO A 144 8.27 -11.93 7.41
C PRO A 144 7.67 -11.27 8.66
N GLY A 145 8.34 -10.27 9.26
CA GLY A 145 7.83 -9.50 10.40
C GLY A 145 7.20 -10.39 11.48
N LYS A 146 5.97 -10.04 11.89
CA LYS A 146 5.14 -10.77 12.86
C LYS A 146 4.06 -11.62 12.17
N THR A 147 4.33 -12.15 10.98
CA THR A 147 3.41 -13.01 10.20
C THR A 147 2.76 -14.12 11.01
N LYS A 148 3.54 -14.83 11.85
CA LYS A 148 3.03 -15.93 12.69
C LYS A 148 1.86 -15.49 13.59
N ASN A 149 1.89 -14.25 14.08
CA ASN A 149 0.89 -13.72 15.00
C ASN A 149 -0.33 -13.15 14.25
N TRP A 150 -0.14 -12.66 13.03
CA TRP A 150 -1.15 -11.90 12.29
C TRP A 150 -1.84 -12.68 11.17
N THR A 151 -1.27 -13.78 10.68
CA THR A 151 -1.86 -14.54 9.56
C THR A 151 -3.22 -15.14 9.93
N ARG A 152 -3.35 -15.75 11.12
CA ARG A 152 -4.64 -16.31 11.58
C ARG A 152 -5.70 -15.23 11.81
N PRO A 153 -5.43 -14.13 12.54
CA PRO A 153 -6.36 -13.01 12.63
C PRO A 153 -6.77 -12.46 11.27
N ALA A 154 -5.81 -12.29 10.35
CA ALA A 154 -6.08 -11.78 9.00
C ALA A 154 -6.99 -12.74 8.21
N ALA A 155 -6.77 -14.04 8.28
CA ALA A 155 -7.66 -15.04 7.67
C ALA A 155 -9.08 -14.99 8.27
N ILE A 156 -9.21 -14.90 9.59
CA ILE A 156 -10.52 -14.81 10.26
C ILE A 156 -11.28 -13.55 9.81
N ILE A 157 -10.60 -12.39 9.79
CA ILE A 157 -11.18 -11.14 9.32
C ILE A 157 -11.57 -11.26 7.84
N GLY A 158 -10.71 -11.83 7.00
CA GLY A 158 -10.97 -12.06 5.58
C GLY A 158 -12.19 -12.95 5.34
N ILE A 159 -12.33 -14.06 6.08
CA ILE A 159 -13.48 -14.95 6.02
C ILE A 159 -14.76 -14.23 6.47
N ALA A 160 -14.72 -13.49 7.58
CA ALA A 160 -15.88 -12.76 8.08
C ALA A 160 -16.36 -11.69 7.08
N LEU A 161 -15.43 -10.93 6.49
CA LEU A 161 -15.76 -9.93 5.46
C LEU A 161 -16.27 -10.60 4.17
N SER A 162 -15.68 -11.72 3.78
CA SER A 162 -16.14 -12.52 2.63
C SER A 162 -17.56 -13.02 2.81
N ALA A 163 -17.90 -13.54 4.00
CA ALA A 163 -19.24 -13.99 4.33
C ALA A 163 -20.24 -12.81 4.28
N LEU A 164 -19.86 -11.64 4.79
CA LEU A 164 -20.67 -10.43 4.71
C LEU A 164 -20.91 -10.01 3.26
N ILE A 165 -19.87 -9.98 2.43
CA ILE A 165 -19.98 -9.64 1.00
C ILE A 165 -20.89 -10.62 0.28
N LEU A 166 -20.68 -11.93 0.46
CA LEU A 166 -21.53 -12.96 -0.12
C LEU A 166 -22.99 -12.74 0.31
N ALA A 167 -23.26 -12.53 1.60
CA ALA A 167 -24.61 -12.29 2.10
C ALA A 167 -25.25 -11.03 1.46
N ILE A 168 -24.50 -9.93 1.34
CA ILE A 168 -24.98 -8.71 0.66
C ILE A 168 -25.41 -9.03 -0.78
N TYR A 169 -24.57 -9.75 -1.54
CA TYR A 169 -24.85 -10.03 -2.95
C TYR A 169 -25.92 -11.10 -3.16
N PHE A 170 -26.04 -12.09 -2.29
CA PHE A 170 -27.15 -13.02 -2.32
C PHE A 170 -28.49 -12.31 -2.03
N TRP A 171 -28.50 -11.31 -1.15
CA TRP A 171 -29.71 -10.54 -0.83
C TRP A 171 -30.01 -9.44 -1.86
N ARG A 172 -28.98 -8.86 -2.48
CA ARG A 172 -29.05 -7.75 -3.44
C ARG A 172 -28.27 -8.08 -4.73
N PRO A 173 -28.69 -9.11 -5.50
CA PRO A 173 -27.96 -9.55 -6.69
C PRO A 173 -27.86 -8.46 -7.77
N GLU A 174 -28.78 -7.49 -7.79
CA GLU A 174 -28.73 -6.36 -8.71
C GLU A 174 -27.52 -5.43 -8.51
N LEU A 175 -26.83 -5.52 -7.36
CA LEU A 175 -25.60 -4.76 -7.09
C LEU A 175 -24.38 -5.30 -7.84
N VAL A 176 -24.46 -6.51 -8.42
CA VAL A 176 -23.37 -7.07 -9.24
C VAL A 176 -23.12 -6.18 -10.46
N GLY A 177 -24.16 -5.67 -11.12
CA GLY A 177 -24.00 -4.93 -12.36
C GLY A 177 -23.47 -5.82 -13.50
N LYS A 178 -22.53 -5.31 -14.32
CA LYS A 178 -22.00 -6.02 -15.49
C LYS A 178 -21.01 -7.09 -15.06
N ASN A 179 -21.38 -8.36 -15.20
CA ASN A 179 -20.51 -9.49 -14.91
C ASN A 179 -19.56 -9.79 -16.09
N PRO A 180 -18.24 -9.72 -15.90
CA PRO A 180 -17.27 -10.08 -16.93
C PRO A 180 -17.02 -11.60 -17.04
N THR A 181 -17.49 -12.41 -16.10
CA THR A 181 -17.23 -13.86 -16.02
C THR A 181 -18.34 -14.65 -16.72
N PRO A 182 -18.05 -15.41 -17.79
CA PRO A 182 -19.07 -16.19 -18.47
C PRO A 182 -19.50 -17.40 -17.63
N ARG A 183 -20.78 -17.51 -17.29
CA ARG A 183 -21.33 -18.58 -16.43
C ARG A 183 -21.24 -19.97 -17.04
N GLN A 184 -21.22 -20.04 -18.37
CA GLN A 184 -21.16 -21.29 -19.13
C GLN A 184 -19.75 -21.91 -19.18
N TRP A 185 -18.77 -21.27 -18.55
CA TRP A 185 -17.42 -21.84 -18.48
C TRP A 185 -17.41 -23.11 -17.61
N PRO A 186 -16.64 -24.14 -18.03
CA PRO A 186 -16.44 -25.33 -17.22
C PRO A 186 -15.95 -25.00 -15.81
N LEU A 187 -16.39 -25.78 -14.80
CA LEU A 187 -16.09 -25.52 -13.40
C LEU A 187 -14.58 -25.55 -13.10
N ASP A 188 -13.85 -26.47 -13.71
CA ASP A 188 -12.40 -26.57 -13.63
C ASP A 188 -11.70 -25.31 -14.17
N VAL A 189 -12.17 -24.76 -15.30
CA VAL A 189 -11.68 -23.48 -15.84
C VAL A 189 -11.97 -22.34 -14.86
N LEU A 190 -13.19 -22.28 -14.30
CA LEU A 190 -13.56 -21.26 -13.31
C LEU A 190 -12.67 -21.33 -12.06
N ILE A 191 -12.35 -22.53 -11.56
CA ILE A 191 -11.46 -22.72 -10.41
C ILE A 191 -10.05 -22.20 -10.72
N VAL A 192 -9.49 -22.58 -11.87
CA VAL A 192 -8.15 -22.14 -12.28
C VAL A 192 -8.08 -20.63 -12.45
N VAL A 193 -9.08 -20.03 -13.10
CA VAL A 193 -9.16 -18.58 -13.30
C VAL A 193 -9.36 -17.87 -11.97
N ALA A 194 -10.20 -18.38 -11.06
CA ALA A 194 -10.41 -17.80 -9.73
C ALA A 194 -9.10 -17.75 -8.93
N LEU A 195 -8.39 -18.87 -8.84
CA LEU A 195 -7.13 -18.98 -8.10
C LEU A 195 -6.03 -18.12 -8.75
N GLY A 196 -5.93 -18.15 -10.08
CA GLY A 196 -4.96 -17.34 -10.81
C GLY A 196 -5.21 -15.84 -10.61
N TYR A 197 -6.45 -15.39 -10.81
CA TYR A 197 -6.84 -14.00 -10.61
C TYR A 197 -6.65 -13.54 -9.16
N ALA A 198 -7.14 -14.32 -8.19
CA ALA A 198 -6.97 -13.99 -6.78
C ALA A 198 -5.49 -13.91 -6.38
N THR A 199 -4.67 -14.87 -6.83
CA THR A 199 -3.24 -14.86 -6.52
C THR A 199 -2.56 -13.63 -7.10
N PHE A 200 -2.80 -13.38 -8.39
CA PHE A 200 -2.13 -12.34 -9.17
C PHE A 200 -2.60 -10.93 -8.76
N SER A 201 -3.90 -10.67 -8.75
CA SER A 201 -4.46 -9.35 -8.42
C SER A 201 -4.08 -8.95 -7.00
N THR A 202 -4.25 -9.87 -6.04
CA THR A 202 -3.88 -9.61 -4.65
C THR A 202 -2.38 -9.34 -4.48
N LEU A 203 -1.50 -10.11 -5.15
CA LEU A 203 -0.06 -9.87 -5.04
C LEU A 203 0.32 -8.49 -5.54
N MET A 204 -0.20 -8.10 -6.71
CA MET A 204 0.08 -6.80 -7.31
C MET A 204 -0.46 -5.66 -6.44
N GLU A 205 -1.71 -5.74 -6.03
CA GLU A 205 -2.36 -4.70 -5.22
C GLU A 205 -1.71 -4.55 -3.85
N GLU A 206 -1.47 -5.65 -3.11
CA GLU A 206 -0.80 -5.54 -1.81
C GLU A 206 0.64 -5.01 -1.96
N THR A 207 1.33 -5.36 -3.04
CA THR A 207 2.66 -4.80 -3.28
C THR A 207 2.59 -3.29 -3.51
N ILE A 208 1.76 -2.83 -4.44
CA ILE A 208 1.65 -1.41 -4.79
C ILE A 208 1.17 -0.59 -3.59
N PHE A 209 0.06 -1.00 -2.98
CA PHE A 209 -0.60 -0.18 -1.97
C PHE A 209 0.02 -0.32 -0.58
N ARG A 210 0.36 -1.56 -0.17
CA ARG A 210 0.84 -1.82 1.20
C ARG A 210 2.34 -1.85 1.32
N SER A 211 3.07 -2.29 0.30
CA SER A 211 4.54 -2.19 0.31
C SER A 211 5.03 -0.84 -0.19
N MET A 212 4.49 -0.28 -1.28
CA MET A 212 5.04 0.96 -1.85
C MET A 212 4.36 2.21 -1.26
N ILE A 213 3.11 2.47 -1.61
CA ILE A 213 2.42 3.72 -1.25
C ILE A 213 2.41 3.93 0.27
N LEU A 214 2.07 2.90 1.04
CA LEU A 214 2.11 2.96 2.50
C LEU A 214 3.50 3.26 3.05
N SER A 215 4.57 2.61 2.55
CA SER A 215 5.93 2.89 3.02
C SER A 215 6.36 4.33 2.74
N PHE A 216 6.02 4.88 1.56
CA PHE A 216 6.26 6.30 1.28
C PHE A 216 5.46 7.21 2.22
N ALA A 217 4.18 6.92 2.44
CA ALA A 217 3.35 7.69 3.38
C ALA A 217 3.87 7.64 4.83
N ARG A 218 4.40 6.49 5.26
CA ARG A 218 4.98 6.29 6.60
C ARG A 218 6.24 7.10 6.84
N THR A 219 6.93 7.58 5.79
CA THR A 219 8.09 8.46 5.95
C THR A 219 7.75 9.87 6.42
N GLN A 220 6.47 10.26 6.39
CA GLN A 220 6.04 11.64 6.67
C GLN A 220 4.81 11.75 7.55
N LEU A 221 4.00 10.70 7.58
CA LEU A 221 2.70 10.68 8.24
C LEU A 221 2.72 9.70 9.41
N LYS A 222 2.03 10.08 10.48
CA LYS A 222 1.68 9.16 11.58
C LYS A 222 1.00 7.90 11.01
N PRO A 223 1.20 6.72 11.64
CA PRO A 223 0.77 5.45 11.07
C PRO A 223 -0.69 5.41 10.64
N GLY A 224 -1.61 5.92 11.46
CA GLY A 224 -3.04 5.96 11.12
C GLY A 224 -3.35 6.79 9.88
N LEU A 225 -2.70 7.94 9.72
CA LEU A 225 -2.90 8.78 8.55
C LEU A 225 -2.26 8.18 7.29
N ALA A 226 -1.11 7.52 7.41
CA ALA A 226 -0.51 6.77 6.31
C ALA A 226 -1.43 5.63 5.82
N VAL A 227 -2.05 4.91 6.76
CA VAL A 227 -3.04 3.86 6.44
C VAL A 227 -4.29 4.45 5.78
N ALA A 228 -4.81 5.59 6.25
CA ALA A 228 -5.94 6.26 5.62
C ALA A 228 -5.59 6.76 4.21
N THR A 229 -4.38 7.28 4.02
CA THR A 229 -3.86 7.77 2.73
C THR A 229 -3.83 6.63 1.70
N GLN A 230 -3.19 5.51 2.00
CA GLN A 230 -3.15 4.39 1.04
C GLN A 230 -4.54 3.80 0.80
N ALA A 231 -5.40 3.73 1.83
CA ALA A 231 -6.76 3.22 1.70
C ALA A 231 -7.61 4.10 0.78
N PHE A 232 -7.43 5.43 0.86
CA PHE A 232 -8.09 6.37 -0.03
C PHE A 232 -7.64 6.17 -1.48
N VAL A 233 -6.34 6.03 -1.73
CA VAL A 233 -5.82 5.82 -3.09
C VAL A 233 -6.35 4.51 -3.67
N PHE A 234 -6.37 3.46 -2.86
CA PHE A 234 -6.94 2.16 -3.22
C PHE A 234 -8.44 2.27 -3.58
N ALA A 235 -9.21 2.96 -2.74
CA ALA A 235 -10.64 3.19 -2.95
C ALA A 235 -10.95 4.02 -4.20
N ALA A 236 -10.16 5.08 -4.44
CA ALA A 236 -10.29 5.94 -5.60
C ALA A 236 -10.07 5.13 -6.89
N MET A 237 -9.01 4.31 -6.93
CA MET A 237 -8.77 3.41 -8.07
C MET A 237 -9.96 2.48 -8.33
N HIS A 238 -10.59 1.96 -7.28
CA HIS A 238 -11.71 1.04 -7.41
C HIS A 238 -13.03 1.70 -7.84
N TYR A 239 -13.09 3.03 -8.00
CA TYR A 239 -14.35 3.71 -8.35
C TYR A 239 -14.89 3.29 -9.71
N HIS A 240 -14.05 3.25 -10.75
CA HIS A 240 -14.50 2.78 -12.07
C HIS A 240 -14.06 1.35 -12.38
N PHE A 241 -12.96 0.89 -11.77
CA PHE A 241 -12.33 -0.39 -12.10
C PHE A 241 -12.62 -1.51 -11.08
N GLY A 242 -13.18 -1.15 -9.93
CA GLY A 242 -13.50 -2.11 -8.88
C GLY A 242 -14.78 -2.88 -9.16
N PHE A 243 -14.93 -3.99 -8.43
CA PHE A 243 -16.17 -4.77 -8.40
C PHE A 243 -16.69 -4.84 -6.95
N PRO A 244 -17.87 -4.27 -6.64
CA PRO A 244 -18.74 -3.51 -7.54
C PRO A 244 -18.08 -2.18 -7.93
N ALA A 245 -18.55 -1.54 -8.99
CA ALA A 245 -18.07 -0.21 -9.35
C ALA A 245 -18.79 0.87 -8.51
N GLN A 246 -18.37 2.12 -8.71
CA GLN A 246 -18.91 3.35 -8.15
C GLN A 246 -18.73 3.46 -6.63
N ALA A 247 -19.49 4.38 -6.03
CA ALA A 247 -19.32 4.78 -4.63
C ALA A 247 -19.41 3.61 -3.64
N PHE A 248 -20.31 2.64 -3.87
CA PHE A 248 -20.45 1.48 -2.99
C PHE A 248 -19.19 0.59 -3.02
N GLY A 249 -18.68 0.30 -4.22
CA GLY A 249 -17.44 -0.44 -4.39
C GLY A 249 -16.23 0.27 -3.81
N SER A 250 -16.09 1.56 -4.07
CA SER A 250 -15.04 2.38 -3.48
C SER A 250 -15.12 2.42 -1.96
N LEU A 251 -16.32 2.45 -1.36
CA LEU A 251 -16.46 2.40 0.09
C LEU A 251 -15.98 1.06 0.66
N LEU A 252 -16.37 -0.06 0.04
CA LEU A 252 -15.88 -1.39 0.42
C LEU A 252 -14.35 -1.47 0.29
N ALA A 253 -13.82 -1.00 -0.85
CA ALA A 253 -12.39 -0.91 -1.09
C ALA A 253 -11.67 -0.02 -0.07
N PHE A 254 -12.29 1.08 0.39
CA PHE A 254 -11.72 1.93 1.43
C PHE A 254 -11.63 1.21 2.79
N LEU A 255 -12.74 0.61 3.24
CA LEU A 255 -12.77 -0.15 4.50
C LEU A 255 -11.78 -1.31 4.48
N TRP A 256 -11.70 -1.98 3.33
CA TRP A 256 -10.70 -2.99 3.05
C TRP A 256 -9.27 -2.46 3.12
N GLY A 257 -9.04 -1.35 2.41
CA GLY A 257 -7.85 -0.53 2.43
C GLY A 257 -7.33 -0.34 3.85
N LEU A 258 -8.20 0.16 4.72
CA LEU A 258 -7.91 0.40 6.13
C LEU A 258 -7.53 -0.89 6.87
N ALA A 259 -8.33 -1.95 6.75
CA ALA A 259 -8.09 -3.21 7.45
C ALA A 259 -6.73 -3.82 7.09
N ALA A 260 -6.44 -3.98 5.80
CA ALA A 260 -5.16 -4.55 5.36
C ALA A 260 -3.98 -3.60 5.67
N GLY A 261 -4.15 -2.28 5.53
CA GLY A 261 -3.12 -1.31 5.91
C GLY A 261 -2.77 -1.37 7.41
N LEU A 262 -3.77 -1.47 8.29
CA LEU A 262 -3.57 -1.65 9.73
C LEU A 262 -2.83 -2.96 10.03
N ILE A 263 -3.22 -4.05 9.37
CA ILE A 263 -2.56 -5.35 9.52
C ILE A 263 -1.09 -5.23 9.13
N VAL A 264 -0.77 -4.63 7.97
CA VAL A 264 0.63 -4.47 7.52
C VAL A 264 1.46 -3.63 8.47
N VAL A 265 0.92 -2.53 9.00
CA VAL A 265 1.64 -1.72 10.01
C VAL A 265 1.88 -2.52 11.29
N LYS A 266 0.97 -3.38 11.71
CA LYS A 266 1.09 -4.17 12.94
C LYS A 266 1.93 -5.43 12.78
N SER A 267 1.85 -6.07 11.62
CA SER A 267 2.60 -7.27 11.27
C SER A 267 3.99 -6.95 10.74
N GLU A 268 4.23 -5.71 10.30
CA GLU A 268 5.44 -5.31 9.56
C GLU A 268 5.67 -6.22 8.33
N SER A 269 4.58 -6.68 7.71
CA SER A 269 4.61 -7.64 6.61
C SER A 269 3.35 -7.61 5.76
N ILE A 270 3.48 -7.72 4.44
CA ILE A 270 2.33 -7.83 3.52
C ILE A 270 1.66 -9.20 3.53
N TYR A 271 2.34 -10.27 3.95
CA TYR A 271 1.80 -11.63 3.80
C TYR A 271 0.47 -11.85 4.54
N PRO A 272 0.24 -11.33 5.77
CA PRO A 272 -1.07 -11.45 6.41
C PRO A 272 -2.15 -10.67 5.66
N ALA A 273 -1.84 -9.48 5.14
CA ALA A 273 -2.77 -8.72 4.31
C ALA A 273 -3.08 -9.41 2.98
N TYR A 274 -2.07 -10.06 2.38
CA TYR A 274 -2.24 -10.93 1.22
C TYR A 274 -3.23 -12.07 1.50
N VAL A 275 -3.09 -12.79 2.62
CA VAL A 275 -4.02 -13.88 2.97
C VAL A 275 -5.44 -13.37 3.13
N LEU A 276 -5.61 -12.26 3.86
CA LEU A 276 -6.89 -11.61 4.02
C LEU A 276 -7.49 -11.25 2.64
N HIS A 277 -6.71 -10.61 1.78
CA HIS A 277 -7.17 -10.15 0.46
C HIS A 277 -7.46 -11.26 -0.52
N PHE A 278 -6.63 -12.30 -0.55
CA PHE A 278 -6.82 -13.46 -1.37
C PHE A 278 -8.18 -14.12 -1.11
N VAL A 279 -8.54 -14.30 0.18
CA VAL A 279 -9.84 -14.86 0.57
C VAL A 279 -11.00 -13.97 0.11
N LEU A 280 -10.86 -12.65 0.23
CA LEU A 280 -11.89 -11.70 -0.21
C LEU A 280 -12.09 -11.73 -1.73
N VAL A 281 -11.00 -11.78 -2.51
CA VAL A 281 -11.06 -11.83 -3.97
C VAL A 281 -11.69 -13.14 -4.44
N LEU A 282 -11.40 -14.27 -3.79
CA LEU A 282 -12.10 -15.53 -4.06
C LEU A 282 -13.60 -15.42 -3.79
N ALA A 283 -14.01 -14.78 -2.71
CA ALA A 283 -15.43 -14.58 -2.41
C ALA A 283 -16.12 -13.71 -3.46
N LEU A 284 -15.49 -12.62 -3.91
CA LEU A 284 -15.98 -11.81 -5.01
C LEU A 284 -16.06 -12.62 -6.32
N PHE A 285 -15.08 -13.48 -6.59
CA PHE A 285 -15.13 -14.37 -7.75
C PHE A 285 -16.30 -15.36 -7.67
N ILE A 286 -16.61 -15.90 -6.49
CA ILE A 286 -17.79 -16.75 -6.28
C ILE A 286 -19.08 -15.98 -6.59
N VAL A 287 -19.19 -14.72 -6.16
CA VAL A 287 -20.34 -13.86 -6.54
C VAL A 287 -20.45 -13.76 -8.06
N LEU A 288 -19.35 -13.46 -8.75
CA LEU A 288 -19.28 -13.34 -10.22
C LEU A 288 -19.52 -14.65 -10.97
N ALA A 289 -19.24 -15.79 -10.38
CA ALA A 289 -19.44 -17.08 -11.04
C ALA A 289 -20.86 -17.61 -10.85
N PHE A 290 -21.50 -17.35 -9.71
CA PHE A 290 -22.69 -18.08 -9.28
C PHE A 290 -23.90 -17.24 -8.87
N VAL A 291 -23.73 -15.98 -8.48
CA VAL A 291 -24.84 -15.12 -8.01
C VAL A 291 -25.32 -14.18 -9.11
N SER A 292 -24.33 -13.61 -9.80
CA SER A 292 -24.45 -12.64 -10.88
C SER A 292 -25.04 -13.21 -12.13
#